data_AF-A0A7X7BZG2-F1
#
_entry.id   AF-A0A7X7BZG2-F1
#
_cell.length_a   1.000
_cell.length_b   1.000
_cell.length_c   1.000
_cell.angle_alpha   90.00
_cell.angle_beta   90.00
_cell.angle_gamma   90.00
#
_symmetry.space_group_name_H-M   'P 1'
#
loop_
_entity.id
_entity.type
_entity.pdbx_description
1 polymer ?
#
loop_
_entity_poly.entity_id
_entity_poly.type
_entity_poly.pdbx_seq_one_letter_code
_entity_poly.pdbx_strand_id
1 'polypeptide(L)'
;MVEKNVGVSREYNAFELSKAFSSKDSTKIYRITAVFGQNPRRFPIQMTLGALSGHFIKILKYISASKDTNSRQVLAGAVGVPPFFLDEYQMAARNYPLKKCIKAISLLKDYDYRSKSNARGSADDGELLLELVSKLLNL
;
A
#
# COMPACT_ATOMS: atom_id res chain seq x y z
N MET A 1 -22.75 14.36 -22.25
CA MET A 1 -22.33 14.51 -20.83
C MET A 1 -21.18 13.55 -20.55
N VAL A 2 -19.95 13.94 -20.91
CA VAL A 2 -18.74 13.12 -20.71
C VAL A 2 -17.60 14.09 -20.46
N GLU A 3 -17.42 14.63 -19.24
CA GLU A 3 -16.27 15.54 -19.01
C GLU A 3 -15.86 15.90 -17.57
N LYS A 4 -16.26 15.16 -16.51
CA LYS A 4 -15.77 15.46 -15.13
C LYS A 4 -14.88 14.41 -14.45
N ASN A 5 -14.74 13.21 -15.01
CA ASN A 5 -13.97 12.12 -14.39
C ASN A 5 -12.62 11.82 -15.06
N VAL A 6 -12.27 12.54 -16.13
CA VAL A 6 -11.09 12.22 -16.96
C VAL A 6 -9.77 12.57 -16.27
N GLY A 7 -9.73 13.59 -15.41
CA GLY A 7 -8.51 14.02 -14.70
C GLY A 7 -8.08 13.05 -13.60
N VAL A 8 -8.98 12.71 -12.67
CA VAL A 8 -8.65 11.93 -11.45
C VAL A 8 -8.32 10.47 -11.76
N SER A 9 -8.92 9.90 -12.81
CA SER A 9 -8.72 8.49 -13.13
C SER A 9 -7.39 8.22 -13.84
N ARG A 10 -6.73 9.19 -14.49
CA ARG A 10 -5.41 8.98 -15.15
C ARG A 10 -4.23 8.98 -14.17
N GLU A 11 -4.41 9.49 -12.96
CA GLU A 11 -3.30 9.75 -12.03
C GLU A 11 -2.95 8.58 -11.11
N TYR A 12 -3.89 7.67 -10.84
CA TYR A 12 -3.68 6.63 -9.83
C TYR A 12 -3.28 5.28 -10.42
N ASN A 13 -2.27 4.69 -9.80
CA ASN A 13 -1.86 3.30 -9.93
C ASN A 13 -1.61 2.73 -8.51
N ALA A 14 -1.32 1.43 -8.39
CA ALA A 14 -1.14 0.80 -7.09
C ALA A 14 0.06 1.36 -6.27
N PHE A 15 1.03 2.01 -6.93
CA PHE A 15 2.15 2.70 -6.26
C PHE A 15 1.71 4.01 -5.60
N GLU A 16 0.76 4.75 -6.18
CA GLU A 16 0.22 5.96 -5.55
C GLU A 16 -0.47 5.68 -4.22
N LEU A 17 -1.18 4.55 -4.11
CA LEU A 17 -1.77 4.11 -2.85
C LEU A 17 -0.66 3.78 -1.83
N SER A 18 0.37 3.05 -2.25
CA SER A 18 1.52 2.71 -1.40
C SER A 18 2.26 3.96 -0.88
N LYS A 19 2.47 4.94 -1.74
CA LYS A 19 3.09 6.22 -1.37
C LYS A 19 2.22 7.02 -0.39
N ALA A 20 0.90 7.01 -0.57
CA ALA A 20 -0.02 7.62 0.38
C ALA A 20 0.03 6.92 1.75
N PHE A 21 0.20 5.60 1.78
CA PHE A 21 0.51 4.87 3.00
C PHE A 21 1.83 5.31 3.62
N SER A 22 2.91 5.46 2.85
CA SER A 22 4.21 5.95 3.37
C SER A 22 4.11 7.25 4.16
N SER A 23 3.37 8.23 3.63
CA SER A 23 3.15 9.53 4.29
C SER A 23 2.02 9.51 5.31
N LYS A 24 1.29 8.39 5.45
CA LYS A 24 0.09 8.25 6.28
C LYS A 24 -0.99 9.30 5.96
N ASP A 25 -1.12 9.65 4.68
CA ASP A 25 -2.13 10.60 4.20
C ASP A 25 -3.49 9.90 4.06
N SER A 26 -4.27 9.92 5.14
CA SER A 26 -5.57 9.22 5.20
C SER A 26 -6.56 9.74 4.15
N THR A 27 -6.58 11.05 3.89
CA THR A 27 -7.45 11.65 2.88
C THR A 27 -7.11 11.13 1.48
N LYS A 28 -5.82 11.10 1.12
CA LYS A 28 -5.37 10.56 -0.18
C LYS A 28 -5.62 9.05 -0.27
N ILE A 29 -5.37 8.31 0.81
CA ILE A 29 -5.64 6.87 0.88
C ILE A 29 -7.12 6.58 0.58
N TYR A 30 -8.06 7.19 1.32
CA TYR A 30 -9.49 6.95 1.09
C TYR A 30 -9.94 7.39 -0.29
N ARG A 31 -9.41 8.50 -0.81
CA ARG A 31 -9.71 8.98 -2.17
C ARG A 31 -9.27 7.96 -3.24
N ILE A 32 -8.07 7.42 -3.14
CA ILE A 32 -7.57 6.42 -4.09
C ILE A 32 -8.37 5.12 -3.97
N THR A 33 -8.65 4.68 -2.74
CA THR A 33 -9.46 3.49 -2.47
C THR A 33 -10.85 3.58 -3.07
N ALA A 34 -11.53 4.73 -2.95
CA ALA A 34 -12.84 4.95 -3.57
C ALA A 34 -12.77 4.83 -5.11
N VAL A 35 -11.73 5.39 -5.73
CA VAL A 35 -11.53 5.27 -7.19
C VAL A 35 -11.28 3.81 -7.60
N PHE A 36 -10.49 3.07 -6.82
CA PHE A 36 -10.20 1.66 -7.11
C PHE A 36 -11.44 0.78 -6.99
N GLY A 37 -12.21 0.95 -5.91
CA GLY A 37 -13.45 0.21 -5.68
C GLY A 37 -14.52 0.44 -6.74
N GLN A 38 -14.61 1.65 -7.29
CA GLN A 38 -15.53 1.95 -8.40
C GLN A 38 -15.08 1.38 -9.76
N ASN A 39 -13.82 0.96 -9.89
CA ASN A 39 -13.23 0.54 -11.16
C ASN A 39 -12.44 -0.79 -11.04
N PRO A 40 -13.06 -1.89 -10.55
CA PRO A 40 -12.35 -3.11 -10.18
C PRO A 40 -11.70 -3.83 -11.37
N ARG A 41 -12.23 -3.68 -12.59
CA ARG A 41 -11.59 -4.20 -13.82
C ARG A 41 -10.24 -3.53 -14.10
N ARG A 42 -10.13 -2.24 -13.79
CA ARG A 42 -8.92 -1.45 -14.01
C ARG A 42 -7.95 -1.54 -12.83
N PHE A 43 -8.48 -1.68 -11.62
CA PHE A 43 -7.71 -1.85 -10.40
C PHE A 43 -8.10 -3.16 -9.70
N PRO A 44 -7.70 -4.32 -10.25
CA PRO A 44 -7.98 -5.59 -9.60
C PRO A 44 -7.45 -5.59 -8.17
N ILE A 45 -8.26 -6.02 -7.21
CA ILE A 45 -7.88 -5.99 -5.81
C ILE A 45 -6.60 -6.80 -5.56
N GLN A 46 -6.41 -7.93 -6.26
CA GLN A 46 -5.23 -8.79 -6.12
C GLN A 46 -3.94 -8.05 -6.49
N MET A 47 -3.97 -7.19 -7.52
CA MET A 47 -2.81 -6.36 -7.88
C MET A 47 -2.54 -5.30 -6.83
N THR A 48 -3.59 -4.68 -6.28
CA THR A 48 -3.49 -3.68 -5.21
C THR A 48 -2.89 -4.29 -3.93
N LEU A 49 -3.36 -5.48 -3.54
CA LEU A 49 -2.85 -6.23 -2.38
C LEU A 49 -1.39 -6.62 -2.56
N GLY A 50 -1.00 -7.07 -3.76
CA GLY A 50 0.38 -7.38 -4.09
C GLY A 50 1.30 -6.17 -3.97
N ALA A 51 0.88 -5.00 -4.48
CA ALA A 51 1.65 -3.76 -4.38
C ALA A 51 1.82 -3.30 -2.93
N LEU A 52 0.74 -3.28 -2.14
CA LEU A 52 0.79 -2.93 -0.72
C LEU A 52 1.67 -3.89 0.08
N SER A 53 1.56 -5.21 -0.18
CA SER A 53 2.41 -6.22 0.48
C SER A 53 3.88 -5.99 0.18
N GLY A 54 4.21 -5.80 -1.09
CA GLY A 54 5.57 -5.47 -1.52
C GLY A 54 6.08 -4.18 -0.88
N HIS A 55 5.22 -3.17 -0.73
CA HIS A 55 5.57 -1.92 -0.07
C HIS A 55 5.93 -2.12 1.41
N PHE A 56 5.09 -2.80 2.20
CA PHE A 56 5.40 -3.07 3.61
C PHE A 56 6.64 -3.95 3.80
N ILE A 57 6.89 -4.90 2.88
CA ILE A 57 8.15 -5.68 2.86
C ILE A 57 9.35 -4.77 2.64
N LYS A 58 9.26 -3.80 1.72
CA LYS A 58 10.34 -2.82 1.49
C LYS A 58 10.61 -1.93 2.70
N ILE A 59 9.56 -1.53 3.43
CA ILE A 59 9.74 -0.82 4.72
C ILE A 59 10.49 -1.71 5.73
N LEU A 60 10.16 -3.00 5.83
CA LEU A 60 10.89 -3.93 6.71
C LEU A 60 12.36 -4.07 6.32
N LYS A 61 12.66 -4.17 5.02
CA LYS A 61 14.04 -4.22 4.51
C LYS A 61 14.81 -2.96 4.90
N TYR A 62 14.18 -1.78 4.77
CA TYR A 62 14.77 -0.52 5.23
C TYR A 62 15.08 -0.56 6.73
N ILE A 63 14.08 -0.91 7.56
CA ILE A 63 14.23 -0.98 9.03
C ILE A 63 15.34 -1.95 9.44
N SER A 64 15.46 -3.08 8.75
CA SER A 64 16.50 -4.06 9.04
C SER A 64 17.89 -3.51 8.71
N ALA A 65 18.08 -3.00 7.50
CA ALA A 65 19.38 -2.50 7.05
C ALA A 65 19.84 -1.25 7.80
N SER A 66 18.90 -0.39 8.23
CA SER A 66 19.21 0.83 8.98
C SER A 66 19.74 0.58 10.39
N LYS A 67 19.72 -0.67 10.88
CA LYS A 67 20.36 -1.03 12.16
C LYS A 67 21.87 -1.10 12.06
N ASP A 68 22.37 -1.49 10.89
CA ASP A 68 23.79 -1.77 10.67
C ASP A 68 24.51 -0.62 9.96
N THR A 69 23.78 0.22 9.21
CA THR A 69 24.39 1.31 8.44
C THR A 69 23.47 2.51 8.22
N ASN A 70 24.08 3.68 8.00
CA ASN A 70 23.41 4.90 7.53
C ASN A 70 23.76 5.25 6.07
N SER A 71 24.49 4.38 5.36
CA SER A 71 24.85 4.63 3.96
C SER A 71 23.61 4.59 3.07
N ARG A 72 23.27 5.72 2.44
CA ARG A 72 22.08 5.82 1.57
C ARG A 72 22.13 4.82 0.42
N GLN A 73 23.30 4.58 -0.17
CA GLN A 73 23.49 3.64 -1.27
C GLN A 73 23.21 2.20 -0.82
N VAL A 74 23.73 1.80 0.34
CA VAL A 74 23.51 0.45 0.89
C VAL A 74 22.04 0.26 1.26
N LEU A 75 21.43 1.25 1.93
CA LEU A 75 20.01 1.20 2.30
C LEU A 75 19.10 1.12 1.07
N ALA A 76 19.37 1.94 0.05
CA ALA A 76 18.61 1.90 -1.21
C ALA A 76 18.74 0.55 -1.92
N GLY A 77 19.95 -0.03 -1.93
CA GLY A 77 20.20 -1.38 -2.44
C GLY A 77 19.42 -2.46 -1.67
N ALA A 78 19.40 -2.39 -0.34
CA ALA A 78 18.66 -3.33 0.50
C ALA A 78 17.15 -3.26 0.25
N VAL A 79 16.59 -2.05 0.09
CA VAL A 79 15.18 -1.83 -0.24
C VAL A 79 14.85 -2.23 -1.69
N GLY A 80 15.83 -2.17 -2.59
CA GLY A 80 15.67 -2.44 -4.02
C GLY A 80 15.03 -1.26 -4.75
N VAL A 81 15.45 -0.04 -4.42
CA VAL A 81 14.99 1.20 -5.07
C VAL A 81 16.18 2.11 -5.39
N PRO A 82 16.05 3.02 -6.37
CA PRO A 82 17.05 4.07 -6.57
C PRO A 82 17.23 4.94 -5.31
N PRO A 83 18.45 5.43 -5.00
CA PRO A 83 18.71 6.23 -3.79
C PRO A 83 17.85 7.49 -3.63
N PHE A 84 17.35 8.03 -4.73
CA PHE A 84 16.40 9.16 -4.74
C PHE A 84 15.08 8.84 -4.02
N PHE A 85 14.62 7.58 -4.07
CA PHE A 85 13.37 7.16 -3.42
C PHE A 85 13.55 6.75 -1.95
N LEU A 86 14.76 6.80 -1.42
CA LEU A 86 15.04 6.29 -0.07
C LEU A 86 14.30 7.09 1.01
N ASP A 87 14.13 8.40 0.82
CA ASP A 87 13.48 9.27 1.81
C ASP A 87 12.02 8.88 2.04
N GLU A 88 11.35 8.33 1.04
CA GLU A 88 9.99 7.77 1.18
C GLU A 88 9.98 6.61 2.18
N TYR A 89 10.92 5.68 2.09
CA TYR A 89 11.01 4.53 2.99
C TYR A 89 11.51 4.90 4.38
N GLN A 90 12.37 5.92 4.48
CA GLN A 90 12.76 6.48 5.76
C GLN A 90 11.57 7.09 6.50
N MET A 91 10.72 7.86 5.81
CA MET A 91 9.47 8.39 6.35
C MET A 91 8.50 7.26 6.71
N ALA A 92 8.30 6.31 5.80
CA ALA A 92 7.39 5.19 6.00
C ALA A 92 7.78 4.34 7.22
N ALA A 93 9.07 4.13 7.47
CA ALA A 93 9.57 3.39 8.63
C ALA A 93 9.26 4.07 9.97
N ARG A 94 9.12 5.41 9.99
CA ARG A 94 8.68 6.15 11.18
C ARG A 94 7.18 5.98 11.42
N ASN A 95 6.39 5.99 10.35
CA ASN A 95 4.94 5.82 10.42
C ASN A 95 4.52 4.36 10.72
N TYR A 96 5.30 3.39 10.22
CA TYR A 96 5.08 1.97 10.36
C TYR A 96 6.35 1.28 10.88
N PRO A 97 6.58 1.27 12.20
CA PRO A 97 7.66 0.48 12.80
C PRO A 97 7.43 -1.02 12.60
N LEU A 98 8.47 -1.82 12.85
CA LEU A 98 8.55 -3.28 12.65
C LEU A 98 7.24 -4.03 12.97
N LYS A 99 6.68 -3.84 14.17
CA LYS A 99 5.46 -4.52 14.62
C LYS A 99 4.25 -4.19 13.73
N LYS A 100 4.12 -2.94 13.28
CA LYS A 100 3.02 -2.51 12.39
C LYS A 100 3.18 -3.08 11.00
N CYS A 101 4.38 -3.10 10.42
CA CYS A 101 4.63 -3.73 9.13
C CYS A 101 4.29 -5.23 9.15
N ILE A 102 4.68 -5.95 10.21
CA ILE A 102 4.34 -7.38 10.35
C ILE A 102 2.82 -7.59 10.39
N LYS A 103 2.11 -6.79 11.19
CA LYS A 103 0.64 -6.83 11.25
C LYS A 103 0.01 -6.48 9.90
N ALA A 104 0.51 -5.46 9.22
CA ALA A 104 0.04 -5.06 7.90
C ALA A 104 0.18 -6.18 6.87
N ILE A 105 1.34 -6.84 6.82
CA ILE A 105 1.59 -7.98 5.92
C ILE A 105 0.67 -9.16 6.27
N SER A 106 0.47 -9.45 7.55
CA SER A 106 -0.46 -10.51 7.97
C SER A 106 -1.89 -10.21 7.50
N LEU A 107 -2.34 -8.97 7.67
CA LEU A 107 -3.67 -8.54 7.25
C LEU A 107 -3.80 -8.58 5.73
N LEU A 108 -2.79 -8.14 4.99
CA LEU A 108 -2.78 -8.19 3.52
C LEU A 108 -2.85 -9.63 3.00
N LYS A 109 -2.19 -10.59 3.65
CA LYS A 109 -2.29 -12.02 3.31
C LYS A 109 -3.69 -12.58 3.55
N ASP A 110 -4.31 -12.22 4.67
CA ASP A 110 -5.70 -12.60 4.96
C ASP A 110 -6.66 -12.07 3.89
N TYR A 111 -6.51 -10.80 3.49
CA TYR A 111 -7.34 -10.20 2.46
C TYR A 111 -7.05 -10.73 1.05
N ASP A 112 -5.81 -11.11 0.75
CA ASP A 112 -5.48 -11.80 -0.50
C ASP A 112 -6.20 -13.15 -0.59
N TYR A 113 -6.21 -13.91 0.51
CA TYR A 113 -6.99 -15.15 0.62
C TYR A 113 -8.50 -14.91 0.48
N ARG A 114 -9.07 -13.92 1.19
CA ARG A 114 -10.49 -13.56 1.09
C ARG A 114 -10.87 -13.13 -0.33
N SER A 115 -10.01 -12.38 -1.02
CA SER A 115 -10.27 -11.92 -2.39
C SER A 115 -10.35 -13.04 -3.44
N LYS A 116 -9.83 -14.24 -3.11
CA LYS A 116 -9.74 -15.40 -4.00
C LYS A 116 -10.64 -16.56 -3.56
N SER A 117 -11.35 -16.42 -2.45
CA SER A 117 -12.14 -17.49 -1.83
C SER A 117 -13.53 -17.02 -1.44
N ASN A 118 -14.37 -17.97 -1.05
CA ASN A 118 -15.71 -17.67 -0.53
C ASN A 118 -15.68 -17.05 0.88
N ALA A 119 -14.50 -16.91 1.50
CA ALA A 119 -14.34 -16.29 2.83
C ALA A 119 -14.62 -14.77 2.84
N ARG A 120 -14.85 -14.16 1.68
CA ARG A 120 -15.31 -12.76 1.57
C ARG A 120 -16.79 -12.56 1.91
N GLY A 121 -17.59 -13.62 1.95
CA GLY A 121 -19.05 -13.51 2.11
C GLY A 121 -19.67 -12.78 0.91
N SER A 122 -20.54 -11.80 1.17
CA SER A 122 -21.21 -11.00 0.14
C SER A 122 -20.44 -9.75 -0.30
N ALA A 123 -19.28 -9.46 0.31
CA ALA A 123 -18.55 -8.21 0.06
C ALA A 123 -17.91 -8.19 -1.34
N ASP A 124 -18.08 -7.09 -2.07
CA ASP A 124 -17.39 -6.86 -3.34
C ASP A 124 -15.91 -6.45 -3.14
N ASP A 125 -15.16 -6.28 -4.23
CA ASP A 125 -13.73 -5.94 -4.17
C ASP A 125 -13.47 -4.54 -3.59
N GLY A 126 -14.37 -3.59 -3.84
CA GLY A 126 -14.27 -2.24 -3.30
C GLY A 126 -14.52 -2.22 -1.80
N GLU A 127 -15.55 -2.93 -1.33
CA GLU A 127 -15.88 -3.09 0.08
C GLU A 127 -14.75 -3.79 0.84
N LEU A 128 -14.20 -4.87 0.27
CA LEU A 128 -13.07 -5.59 0.86
C LEU A 128 -11.83 -4.69 0.96
N LEU A 129 -11.53 -3.91 -0.09
CA LEU A 129 -10.41 -2.98 -0.09
C LEU A 129 -10.60 -1.84 0.92
N LEU A 130 -11.81 -1.29 1.05
CA LEU A 130 -12.12 -0.23 2.01
C LEU A 130 -11.97 -0.71 3.46
N GLU A 131 -12.46 -1.91 3.77
CA GLU A 131 -12.32 -2.53 5.09
C GLU A 131 -10.83 -2.73 5.44
N LEU A 132 -10.05 -3.30 4.51
CA LEU A 132 -8.61 -3.49 4.68
C LEU A 132 -7.88 -2.17 4.96
N VAL A 133 -8.13 -1.16 4.12
CA VAL A 133 -7.47 0.15 4.21
C VAL A 133 -7.76 0.82 5.55
N SER A 134 -9.01 0.74 6.01
CA SER A 134 -9.40 1.26 7.32
C SER A 134 -8.67 0.53 8.46
N LYS A 135 -8.53 -0.80 8.37
CA LYS A 135 -7.75 -1.57 9.36
C LYS A 135 -6.25 -1.25 9.32
N LEU A 136 -5.66 -1.08 8.14
CA LEU A 136 -4.25 -0.72 7.98
C LEU A 136 -3.93 0.67 8.56
N LEU A 137 -4.83 1.65 8.39
CA LEU A 137 -4.68 3.00 8.94
C LEU A 137 -4.71 3.04 10.47
N ASN A 138 -5.42 2.09 11.07
CA ASN A 138 -5.60 1.95 12.52
C ASN A 138 -4.55 1.04 13.20
N LEU A 139 -3.53 0.58 12.47
CA LEU A 139 -2.33 -0.04 13.06
C LEU A 139 -1.47 1.03 13.72
#